data_AF-A0A661A264-F1
#
_entry.id   AF-A0A661A264-F1
#
_cell.length_a   1.000
_cell.length_b   1.000
_cell.length_c   1.000
_cell.angle_alpha   90.00
_cell.angle_beta   90.00
_cell.angle_gamma   90.00
#
_symmetry.space_group_name_H-M   'P 1'
#
loop_
_entity.id
_entity.type
_entity.pdbx_description
1 polymer ?
#
loop_
_entity_poly.entity_id
_entity_poly.type
_entity_poly.pdbx_seq_one_letter_code
_entity_poly.pdbx_strand_id
1 'polypeptide(L)'
;ATGTAIFVAFGRRSDLRVPLFALALVVTRLAFDVAYLPAMNLSRVSAYPPHIEEIIALAGDEPVYLAGKAGHPVRDASIGPLTIGEVSYTIPPYLAYQIPWHYARLTGTPLIYKAQPEAGDWCLIVSSRIDRATATAHYQFHDHWLDRELSLIRWSAAGD
;
A
#
# COMPACT_ATOMS: atom_id res chain seq x y z
N ALA A 1 -31.94 30.21 -11.32
CA ALA A 1 -32.68 30.26 -12.60
C ALA A 1 -32.02 31.19 -13.65
N THR A 2 -31.12 32.07 -13.26
CA THR A 2 -30.49 33.08 -14.15
C THR A 2 -29.35 32.54 -15.03
N GLY A 3 -28.61 31.52 -14.58
CA GLY A 3 -27.46 30.97 -15.33
C GLY A 3 -27.82 30.17 -16.59
N THR A 4 -28.91 29.40 -16.55
CA THR A 4 -29.40 28.61 -17.69
C THR A 4 -29.91 29.49 -18.84
N ALA A 5 -30.49 30.65 -18.53
CA ALA A 5 -30.99 31.58 -19.54
C ALA A 5 -29.86 32.22 -20.38
N ILE A 6 -28.69 32.46 -19.79
CA ILE A 6 -27.53 33.05 -20.47
C ILE A 6 -26.90 32.04 -21.45
N PHE A 7 -26.73 30.78 -21.03
CA PHE A 7 -26.19 29.72 -21.89
C PHE A 7 -27.07 29.43 -23.12
N VAL A 8 -28.40 29.45 -22.94
CA VAL A 8 -29.36 29.23 -24.04
C VAL A 8 -29.41 30.42 -25.01
N ALA A 9 -29.31 31.66 -24.49
CA ALA A 9 -29.28 32.86 -25.32
C ALA A 9 -28.00 32.98 -26.16
N PHE A 10 -26.84 32.64 -25.57
CA PHE A 10 -25.54 32.70 -26.25
C PHE A 10 -25.26 31.52 -27.18
N GLY A 11 -25.83 30.33 -26.94
CA GLY A 11 -25.67 29.15 -27.81
C GLY A 11 -26.30 29.28 -29.22
N ARG A 12 -27.17 30.27 -29.42
CA ARG A 12 -27.76 30.61 -30.74
C ARG A 12 -26.76 31.31 -31.68
N ARG A 13 -25.71 31.93 -31.13
CA ARG A 13 -24.64 32.58 -31.88
C ARG A 13 -23.53 31.58 -32.19
N SER A 14 -23.33 31.26 -33.47
CA SER A 14 -22.42 30.18 -33.93
C SER A 14 -20.95 30.46 -33.58
N ASP A 15 -20.57 31.72 -33.52
CA ASP A 15 -19.26 32.25 -33.13
C ASP A 15 -18.92 31.98 -31.66
N LEU A 16 -19.93 31.81 -30.80
CA LEU A 16 -19.73 31.68 -29.35
C LEU A 16 -19.88 30.23 -28.84
N ARG A 17 -20.21 29.27 -29.72
CA ARG A 17 -20.40 27.86 -29.34
C ARG A 17 -19.12 27.20 -28.82
N VAL A 18 -18.01 27.39 -29.53
CA VAL A 18 -16.70 26.84 -29.17
C VAL A 18 -16.19 27.39 -27.84
N PRO A 19 -16.14 28.72 -27.61
CA PRO A 19 -15.71 29.25 -26.32
C PRO A 19 -16.66 28.90 -25.18
N LEU A 20 -17.98 28.81 -25.42
CA LEU A 20 -18.95 28.38 -24.40
C LEU A 20 -18.75 26.91 -24.01
N PHE A 21 -18.45 26.04 -24.98
CA PHE A 21 -18.12 24.64 -24.73
C PHE A 21 -16.80 24.49 -23.95
N ALA A 22 -15.77 25.24 -24.32
CA ALA A 22 -14.50 25.26 -23.59
C ALA A 22 -14.70 25.76 -22.15
N LEU A 23 -15.50 26.81 -21.95
CA LEU A 23 -15.85 27.31 -20.62
C LEU A 23 -16.59 26.26 -19.80
N ALA A 24 -17.56 25.56 -20.41
CA ALA A 24 -18.27 24.47 -19.74
C ALA A 24 -17.31 23.36 -19.29
N LEU A 25 -16.37 22.93 -20.15
CA LEU A 25 -15.35 21.93 -19.78
C LEU A 25 -14.48 22.39 -18.60
N VAL A 26 -14.04 23.65 -18.61
CA VAL A 26 -13.23 24.22 -17.51
C VAL A 26 -14.02 24.24 -16.21
N VAL A 27 -15.27 24.72 -16.23
CA VAL A 27 -16.12 24.76 -15.04
C VAL A 27 -16.43 23.35 -14.52
N THR A 28 -16.73 22.41 -15.41
CA THR A 28 -16.94 21.00 -15.03
C THR A 28 -15.69 20.40 -14.40
N ARG A 29 -14.51 20.66 -14.96
CA ARG A 29 -13.24 20.19 -14.38
C ARG A 29 -12.98 20.81 -13.01
N LEU A 30 -13.20 22.11 -12.86
CA LEU A 30 -13.03 22.80 -11.57
C LEU A 30 -14.01 22.28 -10.51
N ALA A 31 -15.27 22.02 -10.90
CA ALA A 31 -16.26 21.42 -10.02
C ALA A 31 -15.89 19.97 -9.64
N PHE A 32 -15.31 19.21 -10.57
CA PHE A 32 -14.81 17.87 -10.28
C PHE A 32 -13.65 17.91 -9.28
N ASP A 33 -12.68 18.79 -9.49
CA ASP A 33 -11.47 18.89 -8.66
C ASP A 33 -11.78 19.43 -7.25
N VAL A 34 -12.70 20.40 -7.13
CA VAL A 34 -12.99 21.08 -5.85
C VAL A 34 -14.14 20.45 -5.05
N ALA A 35 -15.17 19.94 -5.72
CA ALA A 35 -16.35 19.41 -5.02
C ALA A 35 -16.42 17.89 -5.08
N TYR A 36 -16.22 17.28 -6.24
CA TYR A 36 -16.40 15.83 -6.40
C TYR A 36 -15.27 15.02 -5.76
N LEU A 37 -14.00 15.36 -6.02
CA LEU A 37 -12.86 14.63 -5.46
C LEU A 37 -12.82 14.68 -3.91
N PRO A 38 -13.02 15.84 -3.24
CA PRO A 38 -13.07 15.87 -1.78
C PRO A 38 -14.30 15.16 -1.21
N ALA A 39 -15.46 15.28 -1.87
CA ALA A 39 -16.69 14.61 -1.42
C ALA A 39 -16.67 13.09 -1.64
N MET A 40 -15.89 12.60 -2.62
CA MET A 40 -15.66 11.16 -2.80
C MET A 40 -14.97 10.50 -1.64
N ASN A 41 -14.53 11.27 -0.63
CA ASN A 41 -13.92 10.76 0.58
C ASN A 41 -12.90 9.69 0.18
N LEU A 42 -11.88 10.11 -0.59
CA LEU A 42 -10.69 9.32 -0.85
C LEU A 42 -9.88 9.10 0.44
N SER A 43 -10.57 8.97 1.58
CA SER A 43 -10.13 8.44 2.87
C SER A 43 -9.73 6.96 2.82
N ARG A 44 -9.44 6.44 1.62
CA ARG A 44 -8.18 5.70 1.47
C ARG A 44 -6.99 6.68 1.49
N VAL A 45 -6.96 7.59 2.47
CA VAL A 45 -5.71 7.95 3.11
C VAL A 45 -5.10 6.60 3.43
N SER A 46 -3.94 6.30 2.85
CA SER A 46 -3.21 5.06 3.11
C SER A 46 -3.42 4.72 4.59
N ALA A 47 -4.00 3.57 4.92
CA ALA A 47 -4.28 3.22 6.32
C ALA A 47 -2.97 2.92 7.07
N TYR A 48 -1.87 2.76 6.34
CA TYR A 48 -0.59 2.31 6.87
C TYR A 48 0.25 3.36 7.63
N PRO A 49 0.27 4.68 7.31
CA PRO A 49 1.14 5.64 8.01
C PRO A 49 0.99 5.62 9.53
N PRO A 50 -0.23 5.68 10.12
CA PRO A 50 -0.37 5.56 11.57
C PRO A 50 0.19 4.25 12.13
N HIS A 51 0.00 3.13 11.41
CA HIS A 51 0.56 1.84 11.81
C HIS A 51 2.09 1.82 11.73
N ILE A 52 2.68 2.45 10.71
CA ILE A 52 4.14 2.52 10.56
C ILE A 52 4.76 3.43 11.61
N GLU A 53 4.13 4.57 11.90
CA GLU A 53 4.55 5.49 12.96
C GLU A 53 4.56 4.79 14.32
N GLU A 54 3.51 4.01 14.64
CA GLU A 54 3.45 3.22 15.87
C GLU A 54 4.52 2.12 15.91
N ILE A 55 4.75 1.41 14.80
CA ILE A 55 5.80 0.39 14.70
C ILE A 55 7.19 1.00 14.97
N ILE A 56 7.48 2.16 14.39
CA ILE A 56 8.75 2.86 14.59
C ILE A 56 8.84 3.37 16.04
N ALA A 57 7.76 3.89 16.61
CA ALA A 57 7.73 4.34 18.00
C ALA A 57 8.01 3.21 19.00
N LEU A 58 7.48 2.01 18.73
CA LEU A 58 7.73 0.82 19.56
C LEU A 58 9.14 0.25 19.37
N ALA A 59 9.67 0.29 18.15
CA ALA A 59 11.02 -0.18 17.85
C ALA A 59 12.10 0.81 18.31
N GLY A 60 11.78 2.10 18.46
CA GLY A 60 12.72 3.15 18.79
C GLY A 60 13.74 3.37 17.67
N ASP A 61 15.02 3.41 18.03
CA ASP A 61 16.13 3.57 17.08
C ASP A 61 16.56 2.24 16.43
N GLU A 62 15.96 1.11 16.83
CA GLU A 62 16.31 -0.20 16.31
C GLU A 62 15.64 -0.50 14.95
N PRO A 63 16.34 -1.16 14.01
CA PRO A 63 15.76 -1.52 12.73
C PRO A 63 14.66 -2.57 12.88
N VAL A 64 13.63 -2.45 12.05
CA VAL A 64 12.55 -3.43 11.93
C VAL A 64 12.81 -4.25 10.68
N TYR A 65 12.66 -5.57 10.80
CA TYR A 65 12.83 -6.52 9.71
C TYR A 65 11.49 -7.12 9.32
N LEU A 66 11.33 -7.44 8.03
CA LEU A 66 10.25 -8.30 7.57
C LEU A 66 10.67 -9.75 7.80
N ALA A 67 9.85 -10.51 8.52
CA ALA A 67 10.07 -11.93 8.77
C ALA A 67 8.95 -12.79 8.20
N GLY A 68 9.25 -14.07 7.99
CA GLY A 68 8.29 -15.09 7.60
C GLY A 68 8.75 -15.94 6.42
N LYS A 69 7.98 -17.00 6.15
CA LYS A 69 8.23 -17.94 5.06
C LYS A 69 8.24 -17.23 3.70
N ALA A 70 9.38 -17.33 3.02
CA ALA A 70 9.55 -16.93 1.64
C ALA A 70 8.62 -17.72 0.71
N GLY A 71 8.24 -17.09 -0.41
CA GLY A 71 7.58 -17.77 -1.51
C GLY A 71 8.60 -18.43 -2.43
N HIS A 72 8.21 -19.56 -3.02
CA HIS A 72 8.95 -20.24 -4.09
C HIS A 72 8.08 -20.36 -5.34
N PRO A 73 7.86 -19.27 -6.09
CA PRO A 73 7.11 -19.35 -7.33
C PRO A 73 7.88 -20.21 -8.33
N VAL A 74 7.27 -21.32 -8.73
CA VAL A 74 7.73 -22.12 -9.87
C VAL A 74 7.26 -21.41 -11.13
N ARG A 75 8.19 -20.99 -11.98
CA ARG A 75 7.87 -20.44 -13.30
C ARG A 75 8.36 -21.42 -14.37
N ASP A 76 7.39 -22.02 -15.05
CA ASP A 76 7.63 -22.69 -16.32
C ASP A 76 7.57 -21.64 -17.43
N ALA A 77 8.73 -21.17 -17.87
CA ALA A 77 8.81 -20.37 -19.07
C ALA A 77 8.86 -21.32 -20.27
N SER A 78 7.78 -21.40 -21.04
CA SER A 78 7.76 -22.17 -22.29
C SER A 78 7.60 -21.27 -23.50
N ILE A 79 8.32 -21.61 -24.58
CA ILE A 79 8.12 -21.03 -25.90
C ILE A 79 7.74 -22.19 -26.83
N GLY A 80 6.44 -22.37 -27.06
CA GLY A 80 5.94 -23.55 -27.77
C GLY A 80 6.24 -24.85 -27.02
N PRO A 81 6.70 -25.93 -27.68
CA PRO A 81 7.01 -27.20 -27.02
C PRO A 81 8.33 -27.20 -26.23
N LEU A 82 9.10 -26.10 -26.27
CA LEU A 82 10.36 -25.97 -25.55
C LEU A 82 10.11 -25.35 -24.17
N THR A 83 10.36 -26.11 -23.12
CA THR A 83 10.44 -25.61 -21.74
C THR A 83 11.85 -25.06 -21.50
N ILE A 84 11.92 -23.77 -21.20
CA ILE A 84 13.12 -23.13 -20.69
C ILE A 84 13.12 -23.45 -19.19
N GLY A 85 14.13 -24.18 -18.75
CA GLY A 85 14.14 -24.95 -17.50
C GLY A 85 13.59 -24.24 -16.25
N GLU A 86 13.10 -25.06 -15.33
CA GLU A 86 12.54 -24.65 -14.05
C GLU A 86 13.56 -23.84 -13.24
N VAL A 87 13.30 -22.54 -13.06
CA VAL A 87 14.10 -21.70 -12.17
C VAL A 87 13.30 -21.42 -10.92
N SER A 88 13.73 -22.00 -9.80
CA SER A 88 13.18 -21.72 -8.48
C SER A 88 13.76 -20.41 -7.94
N TYR A 89 12.89 -19.42 -7.70
CA TYR A 89 13.27 -18.17 -7.05
C TYR A 89 12.76 -18.15 -5.61
N THR A 90 13.54 -17.57 -4.70
CA THR A 90 13.07 -17.28 -3.34
C THR A 90 12.67 -15.81 -3.28
N ILE A 91 11.40 -15.55 -2.99
CA ILE A 91 10.88 -14.19 -2.83
C ILE A 91 10.47 -13.93 -1.37
N PRO A 92 10.68 -12.72 -0.84
CA PRO A 92 10.14 -12.33 0.47
C PRO A 92 8.63 -12.58 0.54
N PRO A 93 8.07 -12.73 1.77
CA PRO A 93 6.63 -12.78 1.92
C PRO A 93 6.01 -11.51 1.33
N TYR A 94 4.92 -11.68 0.57
CA TYR A 94 4.17 -10.55 0.01
C TYR A 94 3.78 -9.57 1.11
N LEU A 95 3.86 -8.28 0.82
CA LEU A 95 3.52 -7.17 1.72
C LEU A 95 2.92 -6.03 0.89
N ALA A 96 1.94 -5.30 1.43
CA ALA A 96 1.42 -4.11 0.76
C ALA A 96 2.56 -3.09 0.55
N TYR A 97 2.79 -2.65 -0.69
CA TYR A 97 3.90 -1.76 -1.06
C TYR A 97 3.98 -0.46 -0.24
N GLN A 98 2.84 -0.02 0.28
CA GLN A 98 2.76 1.17 1.14
C GLN A 98 3.56 1.00 2.43
N ILE A 99 3.59 -0.21 3.02
CA ILE A 99 4.33 -0.49 4.26
C ILE A 99 5.85 -0.22 4.12
N PRO A 100 6.60 -0.88 3.20
CA PRO A 100 8.02 -0.64 3.06
C PRO A 100 8.33 0.77 2.57
N TRP A 101 7.45 1.37 1.75
CA TRP A 101 7.61 2.75 1.28
C TRP A 101 7.52 3.76 2.42
N HIS A 102 6.49 3.65 3.26
CA HIS A 102 6.30 4.54 4.41
C HIS A 102 7.40 4.34 5.47
N TYR A 103 7.80 3.09 5.72
CA TYR A 103 8.91 2.79 6.61
C TYR A 103 10.19 3.51 6.16
N ALA A 104 10.60 3.28 4.91
CA ALA A 104 11.81 3.90 4.36
C ALA A 104 11.76 5.44 4.33
N ARG A 105 10.57 6.00 4.12
CA ARG A 105 10.38 7.45 4.16
C ARG A 105 10.57 8.04 5.57
N LEU A 106 10.20 7.31 6.61
CA LEU A 106 10.26 7.77 8.00
C LEU A 106 11.60 7.47 8.67
N THR A 107 12.21 6.32 8.37
CA THR A 107 13.50 5.90 8.98
C THR A 107 14.72 6.25 8.14
N GLY A 108 14.53 6.57 6.86
CA GLY A 108 15.63 6.72 5.89
C GLY A 108 16.29 5.39 5.47
N THR A 109 15.78 4.25 5.94
CA THR A 109 16.33 2.91 5.66
C THR A 109 15.26 1.97 5.09
N PRO A 110 15.59 1.14 4.09
CA PRO A 110 14.61 0.21 3.52
C PRO A 110 14.20 -0.85 4.56
N LEU A 111 12.95 -1.30 4.50
CA LEU A 111 12.48 -2.44 5.27
C LEU A 111 13.13 -3.72 4.72
N ILE A 112 14.05 -4.33 5.48
CA ILE A 112 14.84 -5.48 5.04
C ILE A 112 14.13 -6.78 5.39
N TYR A 113 14.06 -7.71 4.43
CA TYR A 113 13.61 -9.08 4.68
C TYR A 113 14.73 -9.92 5.32
N LYS A 114 14.46 -10.55 6.45
CA LYS A 114 15.31 -11.58 7.07
C LYS A 114 14.59 -12.92 7.05
N ALA A 115 15.16 -13.90 6.35
CA ALA A 115 14.66 -15.26 6.33
C ALA A 115 14.82 -15.96 7.70
N GLN A 116 15.92 -15.65 8.40
CA GLN A 116 16.26 -16.15 9.73
C GLN A 116 16.58 -14.94 10.63
N PRO A 117 15.59 -14.39 11.34
CA PRO A 117 15.83 -13.30 12.28
C PRO A 117 16.64 -13.76 13.49
N GLU A 118 17.43 -12.85 14.05
CA GLU A 118 18.24 -13.13 15.24
C GLU A 118 17.43 -12.87 16.52
N ALA A 119 17.84 -13.50 17.63
CA ALA A 119 17.19 -13.27 18.92
C ALA A 119 17.29 -11.78 19.29
N GLY A 120 16.14 -11.17 19.57
CA GLY A 120 16.04 -9.75 19.84
C GLY A 120 15.85 -8.89 18.59
N ASP A 121 15.70 -9.42 17.38
CA ASP A 121 15.32 -8.56 16.24
C ASP A 121 13.85 -8.08 16.38
N TRP A 122 13.56 -6.83 16.00
CA TRP A 122 12.18 -6.40 15.76
C TRP A 122 11.70 -6.93 14.42
N CYS A 123 10.63 -7.72 14.44
CA CYS A 123 10.13 -8.41 13.26
C CYS A 123 8.66 -8.08 13.00
N LEU A 124 8.37 -7.66 11.77
CA LEU A 124 7.02 -7.59 11.23
C LEU A 124 6.70 -8.95 10.56
N ILE A 125 5.68 -9.64 11.04
CA ILE A 125 5.30 -10.98 10.58
C ILE A 125 3.76 -11.12 10.51
N VAL A 126 3.28 -12.02 9.66
CA VAL A 126 1.85 -12.39 9.61
C VAL A 126 1.44 -13.05 10.92
N SER A 127 0.40 -12.53 11.56
CA SER A 127 0.02 -12.92 12.93
C SER A 127 -0.36 -14.40 13.08
N SER A 128 -0.88 -15.01 12.01
CA SER A 128 -1.21 -16.45 11.99
C SER A 128 0.01 -17.38 12.05
N ARG A 129 1.22 -16.84 11.89
CA ARG A 129 2.49 -17.58 11.97
C ARG A 129 3.21 -17.41 13.29
N ILE A 130 2.63 -16.65 14.21
CA ILE A 130 3.19 -16.46 15.54
C ILE A 130 2.60 -17.56 16.41
N ASP A 131 3.46 -18.41 16.95
CA ASP A 131 3.06 -19.22 18.09
C ASP A 131 2.99 -18.30 19.32
N ARG A 132 1.76 -18.02 19.76
CA ARG A 132 1.50 -17.16 20.93
C ARG A 132 2.04 -17.73 22.22
N ALA A 133 2.42 -19.02 22.25
CA ALA A 133 3.10 -19.62 23.40
C ALA A 133 4.58 -19.20 23.50
N THR A 134 5.22 -18.83 22.38
CA THR A 134 6.67 -18.56 22.32
C THR A 134 7.02 -17.10 22.02
N ALA A 135 6.08 -16.32 21.47
CA ALA A 135 6.30 -14.91 21.15
C ALA A 135 5.09 -14.03 21.50
N THR A 136 5.37 -12.85 22.03
CA THR A 136 4.36 -11.82 22.35
C THR A 136 4.31 -10.79 21.23
N ALA A 137 3.10 -10.50 20.75
CA ALA A 137 2.87 -9.40 19.81
C ALA A 137 2.79 -8.07 20.57
N HIS A 138 3.66 -7.13 20.20
CA HIS A 138 3.70 -5.79 20.78
C HIS A 138 2.70 -4.86 20.08
N TYR A 139 2.42 -5.11 18.80
CA TYR A 139 1.44 -4.37 18.02
C TYR A 139 0.80 -5.28 16.97
N GLN A 140 -0.47 -5.04 16.64
CA GLN A 140 -1.20 -5.77 15.61
C GLN A 140 -2.04 -4.79 14.80
N PHE A 141 -2.10 -5.02 13.49
CA PHE A 141 -3.00 -4.29 12.61
C PHE A 141 -3.42 -5.15 11.42
N HIS A 142 -4.57 -4.80 10.88
CA HIS A 142 -5.15 -5.46 9.73
C HIS A 142 -4.63 -4.85 8.41
N ASP A 143 -3.96 -5.66 7.60
CA ASP A 143 -3.60 -5.34 6.23
C ASP A 143 -4.82 -5.55 5.32
N HIS A 144 -5.55 -4.46 5.06
CA HIS A 144 -6.74 -4.46 4.20
C HIS A 144 -6.44 -4.77 2.72
N TRP A 145 -5.17 -4.72 2.27
CA TRP A 145 -4.82 -5.06 0.89
C TRP A 145 -4.68 -6.57 0.69
N LEU A 146 -4.09 -7.25 1.68
CA LEU A 146 -3.88 -8.71 1.65
C LEU A 146 -4.85 -9.49 2.55
N ASP A 147 -5.82 -8.80 3.16
CA ASP A 147 -6.86 -9.34 4.06
C ASP A 147 -6.28 -10.26 5.14
N ARG A 148 -5.33 -9.72 5.93
CA ARG A 148 -4.61 -10.49 6.95
C ARG A 148 -4.10 -9.60 8.08
N GLU A 149 -3.91 -10.21 9.24
CA GLU A 149 -3.30 -9.56 10.40
C GLU A 149 -1.76 -9.61 10.31
N LEU A 150 -1.13 -8.47 10.59
CA LEU A 150 0.31 -8.34 10.78
C LEU A 150 0.59 -7.99 12.24
N SER A 151 1.62 -8.61 12.82
CA SER A 151 2.12 -8.22 14.14
C SER A 151 3.55 -7.75 14.10
N LEU A 152 3.85 -6.79 14.95
CA LEU A 152 5.21 -6.49 15.38
C LEU A 152 5.54 -7.37 16.60
N ILE A 153 6.62 -8.14 16.49
CA ILE A 153 7.14 -8.96 17.57
C ILE A 153 8.60 -8.65 17.84
N ARG A 154 9.04 -8.88 19.06
CA ARG A 154 10.47 -9.07 19.36
C ARG A 154 10.78 -10.55 19.15
N TRP A 155 11.67 -10.85 18.21
CA TRP A 155 12.00 -12.23 17.86
C TRP A 155 12.65 -12.93 19.06
N SER A 156 12.02 -13.97 19.57
CA SER A 156 12.65 -14.91 20.49
C SER A 156 13.16 -16.07 19.63
N ALA A 157 14.37 -16.58 19.90
CA ALA A 157 14.93 -17.73 19.18
C ALA A 157 14.24 -19.06 19.56
N ALA A 158 12.92 -19.07 19.72
CA ALA A 158 12.14 -20.21 20.14
C ALA A 158 11.41 -20.86 18.96
N GLY A 159 12.06 -21.87 18.38
CA GLY A 159 11.40 -23.00 17.71
C GLY A 159 11.48 -23.01 16.18
N ASP A 160 12.27 -23.95 15.65
CA ASP A 160 12.02 -24.59 14.35
C ASP A 160 10.59 -25.18 14.27
#